data_AF-A0A941RYU2-F1
#
_entry.id   AF-A0A941RYU2-F1
#
_cell.length_a   1.000
_cell.length_b   1.000
_cell.length_c   1.000
_cell.angle_alpha   90.00
_cell.angle_beta   90.00
_cell.angle_gamma   90.00
#
_symmetry.space_group_name_H-M   'P 1'
#
loop_
_entity.id
_entity.type
_entity.pdbx_description
1 polymer ?
#
loop_
_entity_poly.entity_id
_entity_poly.type
_entity_poly.pdbx_seq_one_letter_code
_entity_poly.pdbx_strand_id
1 'polypeptide(L)'
;VNGWPAAFTCRFGRGHVLVTTLAPRAWYRPITLEESRAQQDEWNRSNRDTPGMLQDSPYIILPPMKHLSTHMHRLDSRPPEIDRELSSYAAEYIGYAIPSQGIVAGLLAAFAAVVAGGGAWLWRKQALEHLGWFGPVVGVLTAVALLVVGVNNRHEKEPSVATVQLIDALPGVDDANLTGGLAFFSPESADWKLQSHQGGRSTPDMAGLEGQTRRLVWNDMGEWSWDHLQLETPQRTAVFRQALALTDRIEASATFDSAGLSGQFGGTDPARLSETVLVTRDGRIGVDLRPDGHFSASNVFGVDQYVQAGLLGDEQDRRRRMYPLVISELINDEWDGTPLLMAWTNETTNGLDIDEKLKRVGASVYAVPVRLERPAPGAEFTVPAPFLPFRLVDTPFGESRTPSSPMWDSRRREWAERRDYSMCWLRFQVPAAVRNSELTDAKLVVSVAGPVIQMEVFGLANAGTPTAEPVLAERWNDPVGAHTFTISDRALLSLVEGQDFYLGLHAGDPNRRPDLTRKTSPTPANPAPNPAGTAELEEIKSSQWRIVHLELQLTGKIPAANPDRP
;
A
#
# COMPACT_ATOMS: atom_id res chain seq x y z
N VAL A 1 1.85 -11.20 -41.51
CA VAL A 1 2.30 -11.86 -42.76
C VAL A 1 3.42 -12.81 -42.38
N ASN A 2 3.34 -14.10 -42.75
CA ASN A 2 4.40 -15.12 -42.56
C ASN A 2 5.12 -15.13 -41.20
N GLY A 3 4.37 -15.15 -40.09
CA GLY A 3 4.95 -15.34 -38.74
C GLY A 3 5.69 -14.15 -38.13
N TRP A 4 5.80 -13.00 -38.82
CA TRP A 4 6.25 -11.74 -38.20
C TRP A 4 5.07 -11.01 -37.55
N PRO A 5 5.17 -10.55 -36.28
CA PRO A 5 4.16 -9.66 -35.73
C PRO A 5 4.23 -8.33 -36.49
N ALA A 6 3.22 -8.05 -37.33
CA ALA A 6 3.13 -6.78 -38.05
C ALA A 6 2.84 -5.60 -37.10
N ALA A 7 2.34 -5.90 -35.91
CA ALA A 7 2.30 -5.02 -34.76
C ALA A 7 2.37 -5.85 -33.47
N PHE A 8 3.08 -5.36 -32.46
CA PHE A 8 3.09 -5.93 -31.12
C PHE A 8 3.27 -4.83 -30.08
N THR A 9 2.86 -5.10 -28.85
CA THR A 9 3.13 -4.24 -27.70
C THR A 9 4.12 -4.93 -26.78
N CYS A 10 5.08 -4.18 -26.25
CA CYS A 10 5.94 -4.62 -25.15
C CYS A 10 5.86 -3.61 -24.01
N ARG A 11 6.21 -4.04 -22.79
CA ARG A 11 6.30 -3.15 -21.64
C ARG A 11 7.63 -2.41 -21.64
N PHE A 12 7.61 -1.15 -21.25
CA PHE A 12 8.79 -0.32 -21.04
C PHE A 12 8.52 0.65 -19.89
N GLY A 13 9.23 0.49 -18.77
CA GLY A 13 8.87 1.14 -17.51
C GLY A 13 7.44 0.77 -17.08
N ARG A 14 6.64 1.76 -16.67
CA ARG A 14 5.20 1.59 -16.36
C ARG A 14 4.29 1.67 -17.60
N GLY A 15 4.86 1.94 -18.78
CA GLY A 15 4.14 2.12 -20.04
C GLY A 15 4.18 0.90 -20.95
N HIS A 16 3.56 1.07 -22.12
CA HIS A 16 3.63 0.11 -23.22
C HIS A 16 4.14 0.80 -24.47
N VAL A 17 5.06 0.15 -25.18
CA VAL A 17 5.53 0.58 -26.49
C VAL A 17 4.81 -0.26 -27.53
N LEU A 18 4.10 0.40 -28.46
CA LEU A 18 3.56 -0.23 -29.65
C LEU A 18 4.60 -0.15 -30.78
N VAL A 19 5.07 -1.30 -31.23
CA VAL A 19 5.89 -1.41 -32.43
C VAL A 19 4.99 -1.92 -33.56
N THR A 20 4.93 -1.18 -34.66
CA THR A 20 4.09 -1.56 -35.81
C THR A 20 4.74 -1.20 -37.14
N THR A 21 4.65 -2.14 -38.09
CA THR A 21 4.95 -1.91 -39.51
C THR A 21 3.67 -1.77 -40.35
N LEU A 22 2.50 -1.82 -39.71
CA LEU A 22 1.20 -1.65 -40.35
C LEU A 22 0.94 -0.19 -40.70
N ALA A 23 0.59 0.05 -41.96
CA ALA A 23 0.13 1.35 -42.44
C ALA A 23 -1.22 1.74 -41.81
N PRO A 24 -1.58 3.03 -41.77
CA PRO A 24 -2.82 3.53 -41.17
C PRO A 24 -4.10 2.78 -41.60
N ARG A 25 -4.15 2.33 -42.86
CA ARG A 25 -5.25 1.53 -43.44
C ARG A 25 -5.56 0.21 -42.72
N ALA A 26 -4.63 -0.32 -41.93
CA ALA A 26 -4.84 -1.51 -41.11
C ALA A 26 -5.47 -1.20 -39.75
N TRP A 27 -5.45 0.07 -39.35
CA TRP A 27 -5.97 0.58 -38.08
C TRP A 27 -7.33 1.25 -38.26
N TYR A 28 -7.52 1.95 -39.37
CA TYR A 28 -8.78 2.58 -39.72
C TYR A 28 -8.96 2.61 -41.24
N ARG A 29 -10.20 2.77 -41.71
CA ARG A 29 -10.49 2.96 -43.13
C ARG A 29 -11.54 4.04 -43.33
N PRO A 30 -11.62 4.68 -44.51
CA PRO A 30 -12.70 5.59 -44.82
C PRO A 30 -14.06 4.91 -44.67
N ILE A 31 -15.04 5.67 -44.18
CA ILE A 31 -16.43 5.23 -44.14
C ILE A 31 -16.98 5.13 -45.56
N THR A 32 -17.75 4.09 -45.86
CA THR A 32 -18.48 4.01 -47.12
C THR A 32 -19.78 4.80 -47.05
N LEU A 33 -20.32 5.22 -48.19
CA LEU A 33 -21.60 5.95 -48.24
C LEU A 33 -22.77 5.16 -47.63
N GLU A 34 -22.76 3.83 -47.75
CA GLU A 34 -23.79 2.96 -47.16
C GLU A 34 -23.69 2.93 -45.63
N GLU A 35 -22.49 2.82 -45.09
CA GLU A 35 -22.24 2.82 -43.64
C GLU A 35 -22.53 4.18 -43.02
N SER A 36 -22.22 5.27 -43.71
CA SER A 36 -22.57 6.62 -43.28
C SER A 36 -24.09 6.80 -43.18
N ARG A 37 -24.86 6.27 -44.14
CA ARG A 37 -26.32 6.28 -44.08
C ARG A 37 -26.86 5.41 -42.94
N ALA A 38 -26.30 4.22 -42.75
CA ALA A 38 -26.70 3.32 -41.67
C ALA A 38 -26.44 3.93 -40.28
N GLN A 39 -25.31 4.61 -40.09
CA GLN A 39 -24.97 5.32 -38.86
C GLN A 39 -25.93 6.49 -38.61
N GLN A 40 -26.30 7.23 -39.66
CA GLN A 40 -27.31 8.29 -39.57
C GLN A 40 -28.70 7.75 -39.19
N ASP A 41 -29.09 6.60 -39.75
CA ASP A 41 -30.36 5.95 -39.43
C ASP A 41 -30.38 5.39 -38.00
N GLU A 42 -29.27 4.82 -37.53
CA GLU A 42 -29.13 4.36 -36.14
C GLU A 42 -29.20 5.53 -35.16
N TRP A 43 -28.57 6.67 -35.50
CA TRP A 43 -28.67 7.91 -34.74
C TRP A 43 -30.11 8.42 -34.66
N ASN A 44 -30.80 8.52 -35.80
CA ASN A 44 -32.20 8.95 -35.85
C ASN A 44 -33.12 8.04 -35.01
N ARG A 45 -32.74 6.77 -34.80
CA ARG A 45 -33.46 5.81 -33.93
C ARG A 45 -33.04 5.91 -32.46
N SER A 46 -31.78 6.21 -32.18
CA SER A 46 -31.29 6.36 -30.81
C SER A 46 -31.68 7.74 -30.28
N ASN A 47 -32.81 7.81 -29.59
CA ASN A 47 -33.39 9.03 -29.00
C ASN A 47 -32.55 9.56 -27.81
N ARG A 48 -31.22 9.72 -27.96
CA ARG A 48 -30.28 10.07 -26.90
C ARG A 48 -29.65 11.44 -27.16
N ASP A 49 -29.95 12.39 -26.28
CA ASP A 49 -29.28 13.68 -26.12
C ASP A 49 -27.84 13.49 -25.60
N THR A 50 -26.94 12.89 -26.38
CA THR A 50 -25.52 12.83 -26.05
C THR A 50 -24.75 13.77 -27.00
N PRO A 51 -24.13 14.87 -26.51
CA PRO A 51 -23.39 15.80 -27.37
C PRO A 51 -22.22 15.11 -28.08
N GLY A 52 -22.23 15.16 -29.42
CA GLY A 52 -21.30 14.49 -30.31
C GLY A 52 -19.98 15.22 -30.48
N MET A 53 -18.92 14.75 -29.81
CA MET A 53 -17.53 15.14 -30.14
C MET A 53 -16.74 14.02 -30.85
N LEU A 54 -17.31 12.82 -31.05
CA LEU A 54 -16.63 11.68 -31.68
C LEU A 54 -17.30 11.16 -32.96
N GLN A 55 -18.42 11.73 -33.41
CA GLN A 55 -19.31 11.08 -34.38
C GLN A 55 -19.16 11.51 -35.84
N ASP A 56 -18.46 12.61 -36.14
CA ASP A 56 -18.17 13.06 -37.51
C ASP A 56 -16.78 12.61 -37.99
N SER A 57 -16.33 11.43 -37.58
CA SER A 57 -15.08 10.89 -38.13
C SER A 57 -15.36 10.32 -39.53
N PRO A 58 -14.66 10.77 -40.60
CA PRO A 58 -14.78 10.16 -41.92
C PRO A 58 -14.15 8.75 -42.00
N TYR A 59 -13.74 8.20 -40.84
CA TYR A 59 -13.04 6.93 -40.73
C TYR A 59 -13.72 5.99 -39.73
N ILE A 60 -13.83 4.72 -40.11
CA ILE A 60 -14.19 3.61 -39.23
C ILE A 60 -12.91 3.05 -38.61
N ILE A 61 -12.90 2.98 -37.28
CA ILE A 61 -11.85 2.34 -36.48
C ILE A 61 -11.98 0.82 -36.63
N LEU A 62 -10.92 0.15 -37.08
CA LEU A 62 -10.88 -1.30 -37.20
C LEU A 62 -10.63 -1.96 -35.82
N PRO A 63 -10.99 -3.24 -35.62
CA PRO A 63 -10.84 -3.91 -34.33
C PRO A 63 -9.45 -3.79 -33.67
N PRO A 64 -8.31 -3.85 -34.39
CA PRO A 64 -6.99 -3.64 -33.80
C PRO A 64 -6.81 -2.26 -33.15
N MET A 65 -7.29 -1.20 -33.83
CA MET A 65 -7.21 0.17 -33.32
C MET A 65 -8.20 0.39 -32.17
N LYS A 66 -9.37 -0.28 -32.19
CA LYS A 66 -10.29 -0.27 -31.05
C LYS A 66 -9.65 -0.90 -29.82
N HIS A 67 -8.95 -2.01 -29.99
CA HIS A 67 -8.25 -2.67 -28.88
C HIS A 67 -7.13 -1.78 -28.31
N LEU A 68 -6.35 -1.15 -29.20
CA LEU A 68 -5.31 -0.20 -28.83
C LEU A 68 -5.88 1.06 -28.15
N SER A 69 -6.96 1.63 -28.68
CA SER A 69 -7.58 2.83 -28.14
C SER A 69 -8.13 2.58 -26.74
N THR A 70 -8.67 1.39 -26.48
CA THR A 70 -9.10 0.98 -25.14
C THR A 70 -7.92 0.86 -24.15
N HIS A 71 -6.71 0.66 -24.65
CA HIS A 71 -5.48 0.61 -23.85
C HIS A 71 -4.88 2.02 -23.63
N MET A 72 -4.89 2.86 -24.67
CA MET A 72 -4.31 4.22 -24.67
C MET A 72 -5.20 5.28 -24.03
N HIS A 73 -6.53 5.12 -24.09
CA HIS A 73 -7.51 6.05 -23.51
C HIS A 73 -8.06 5.57 -22.16
N ARG A 74 -7.29 4.80 -21.40
CA ARG A 74 -7.50 4.72 -19.94
C ARG A 74 -7.08 6.07 -19.35
N LEU A 75 -7.92 7.07 -19.58
CA LEU A 75 -7.79 8.41 -19.05
C LEU A 75 -8.34 8.39 -17.62
N ASP A 76 -7.48 8.03 -16.67
CA ASP A 76 -7.63 8.44 -15.28
C ASP A 76 -6.24 8.77 -14.70
N SER A 77 -5.55 9.70 -15.36
CA SER A 77 -4.50 10.47 -14.71
C SER A 77 -5.15 11.52 -13.82
N ARG A 78 -5.85 11.08 -12.76
CA ARG A 78 -6.12 11.99 -11.64
C ARG A 78 -4.76 12.53 -11.20
N PRO A 79 -4.57 13.85 -11.08
CA PRO A 79 -3.33 14.36 -10.49
C PRO A 79 -3.20 13.72 -9.10
N PRO A 80 -2.07 13.05 -8.80
CA PRO A 80 -1.83 12.40 -7.52
C PRO A 80 -2.28 13.29 -6.36
N GLU A 81 -3.27 12.84 -5.57
CA GLU A 81 -3.69 13.56 -4.36
C GLU A 81 -2.55 13.62 -3.32
N ILE A 82 -1.58 12.71 -3.47
CA ILE A 82 -0.43 12.56 -2.59
C ILE A 82 0.43 13.82 -2.50
N ASP A 83 0.50 14.68 -3.53
CA ASP A 83 1.34 15.87 -3.53
C ASP A 83 1.03 16.81 -2.35
N ARG A 84 -0.26 17.04 -2.10
CA ARG A 84 -0.70 17.92 -1.00
C ARG A 84 -0.44 17.28 0.36
N GLU A 85 -0.61 15.97 0.46
CA GLU A 85 -0.33 15.22 1.68
C GLU A 85 1.18 15.20 1.99
N LEU A 86 2.04 15.00 0.98
CA LEU A 86 3.51 15.02 1.14
C LEU A 86 4.01 16.38 1.61
N SER A 87 3.47 17.47 1.08
CA SER A 87 3.85 18.82 1.51
C SER A 87 3.36 19.16 2.93
N SER A 88 2.15 18.71 3.29
CA SER A 88 1.63 18.81 4.66
C SER A 88 2.47 17.99 5.64
N TYR A 89 2.96 16.84 5.20
CA TYR A 89 3.81 15.98 6.00
C TYR A 89 5.26 16.52 6.10
N ALA A 90 5.81 17.08 5.03
CA ALA A 90 7.08 17.81 5.08
C ALA A 90 7.01 18.98 6.07
N ALA A 91 5.87 19.67 6.15
CA ALA A 91 5.63 20.71 7.13
C ALA A 91 5.72 20.21 8.59
N GLU A 92 5.47 18.94 8.91
CA GLU A 92 5.62 18.40 10.27
C GLU A 92 7.08 18.33 10.76
N TYR A 93 8.06 18.31 9.84
CA TYR A 93 9.47 18.38 10.18
C TYR A 93 9.89 19.80 10.57
N ILE A 94 9.14 20.80 10.10
CA ILE A 94 9.32 22.20 10.45
C ILE A 94 8.51 22.49 11.70
N GLY A 95 9.18 22.74 12.81
CA GLY A 95 8.50 23.22 14.01
C GLY A 95 8.74 22.39 15.27
N TYR A 96 9.24 21.17 15.15
CA TYR A 96 9.38 20.27 16.30
C TYR A 96 10.83 19.88 16.55
N ALA A 97 11.49 20.61 17.45
CA ALA A 97 12.69 20.13 18.12
C ALA A 97 12.30 19.84 19.56
N ILE A 98 12.02 18.57 19.88
CA ILE A 98 11.94 18.17 21.29
C ILE A 98 13.35 18.37 21.87
N PRO A 99 13.51 19.07 23.01
CA PRO A 99 14.78 19.10 23.70
C PRO A 99 15.31 17.67 23.84
N SER A 100 16.60 17.45 23.57
CA SER A 100 17.14 16.09 23.58
C SER A 100 16.77 15.38 24.89
N GLN A 101 16.42 14.09 24.80
CA GLN A 101 16.05 13.30 25.97
C GLN A 101 17.15 13.34 27.05
N GLY A 102 18.41 13.51 26.64
CA GLY A 102 19.56 13.70 27.54
C GLY A 102 19.51 15.00 28.34
N ILE A 103 19.04 16.11 27.78
CA ILE A 103 18.87 17.38 28.53
C ILE A 103 17.77 17.22 29.57
N VAL A 104 16.62 16.65 29.19
CA VAL A 104 15.48 16.44 30.10
C VAL A 104 15.87 15.45 31.21
N ALA A 105 16.46 14.32 30.85
CA ALA A 105 16.95 13.33 31.79
C ALA A 105 18.05 13.90 32.69
N GLY A 106 18.97 14.70 32.15
CA GLY A 106 20.01 15.38 32.90
C GLY A 106 19.47 16.37 33.93
N LEU A 107 18.47 17.18 33.55
CA LEU A 107 17.77 18.10 34.46
C LEU A 107 17.02 17.35 35.57
N LEU A 108 16.32 16.26 35.23
CA LEU A 108 15.62 15.43 36.22
C LEU A 108 16.60 14.69 37.15
N ALA A 109 17.71 14.18 36.62
CA ALA A 109 18.75 13.54 37.42
C ALA A 109 19.44 14.56 38.35
N ALA A 110 19.72 15.77 37.86
CA ALA A 110 20.27 16.86 38.67
C ALA A 110 19.29 17.28 39.77
N PHE A 111 18.00 17.41 39.44
CA PHE A 111 16.94 17.66 40.42
C PHE A 111 16.93 16.59 41.53
N ALA A 112 16.91 15.30 41.14
CA ALA A 112 16.94 14.19 42.08
C ALA A 112 18.20 14.21 42.96
N ALA A 113 19.36 14.49 42.39
CA ALA A 113 20.63 14.60 43.12
C ALA A 113 20.63 15.76 44.12
N VAL A 114 20.09 16.93 43.75
CA VAL A 114 19.98 18.09 44.65
C VAL A 114 19.02 17.81 45.80
N VAL A 115 17.87 17.18 45.53
CA VAL A 115 16.91 16.81 46.58
C VAL A 115 17.49 15.75 47.52
N ALA A 116 18.15 14.71 47.00
CA ALA A 116 18.78 13.67 47.81
C ALA A 116 19.95 14.22 48.64
N GLY A 117 20.81 15.02 48.03
CA GLY A 117 21.94 15.67 48.71
C GLY A 117 21.50 16.67 49.77
N GLY A 118 20.51 17.52 49.44
CA GLY A 118 19.91 18.46 50.38
C GLY A 118 19.21 17.77 51.54
N GLY A 119 18.47 16.68 51.27
CA GLY A 119 17.84 15.85 52.28
C GLY A 119 18.85 15.19 53.23
N ALA A 120 19.93 14.61 52.70
CA ALA A 120 20.99 14.01 53.50
C ALA A 120 21.72 15.06 54.37
N TRP A 121 21.92 16.27 53.84
CA TRP A 121 22.54 17.38 54.58
C TRP A 121 21.64 17.91 55.70
N LEU A 122 20.35 18.13 55.42
CA LEU A 122 19.36 18.57 56.43
C LEU A 122 19.15 17.51 57.51
N TRP A 123 19.18 16.23 57.13
CA TRP A 123 19.14 15.11 58.09
C TRP A 123 20.32 15.16 59.06
N ARG A 124 21.54 15.39 58.55
CA ARG A 124 22.74 15.57 59.39
C ARG A 124 22.64 16.77 60.33
N LYS A 125 21.93 17.82 59.94
CA LYS A 125 21.70 19.02 60.77
C LYS A 125 20.45 18.94 61.65
N GLN A 126 19.74 17.81 61.66
CA GLN A 126 18.47 17.62 62.38
C GLN A 126 17.38 18.66 62.02
N ALA A 127 17.48 19.30 60.86
CA ALA A 127 16.56 20.35 60.41
C ALA A 127 15.64 19.85 59.28
N LEU A 128 15.08 18.64 59.44
CA LEU A 128 14.21 18.01 58.43
C LEU A 128 12.92 18.80 58.18
N GLU A 129 12.51 19.65 59.11
CA GLU A 129 11.38 20.57 58.95
C GLU A 129 11.54 21.50 57.73
N HIS A 130 12.78 21.86 57.36
CA HIS A 130 13.05 22.69 56.19
C HIS A 130 12.93 21.92 54.87
N LEU A 131 12.87 20.59 54.88
CA LEU A 131 12.67 19.79 53.67
C LEU A 131 11.31 20.09 53.03
N GLY A 132 10.30 20.43 53.85
CA GLY A 132 8.94 20.73 53.40
C GLY A 132 8.86 21.92 52.44
N TRP A 133 9.72 22.93 52.58
CA TRP A 133 9.78 24.06 51.64
C TRP A 133 10.91 23.95 50.62
N PHE A 134 12.00 23.26 50.96
CA PHE A 134 13.15 23.08 50.07
C PHE A 134 12.79 22.33 48.78
N GLY A 135 12.06 21.21 48.89
CA GLY A 135 11.64 20.41 47.74
C GLY A 135 10.83 21.22 46.71
N PRO A 136 9.74 21.90 47.12
CA PRO A 136 8.97 22.77 46.24
C PRO A 136 9.80 23.88 45.58
N VAL A 137 10.69 24.54 46.32
CA VAL A 137 11.55 25.61 45.75
C VAL A 137 12.46 25.06 44.64
N VAL A 138 13.11 23.92 44.88
CA VAL A 138 13.97 23.27 43.89
C VAL A 138 13.15 22.78 42.69
N GLY A 139 11.91 22.33 42.91
CA GLY A 139 10.97 21.97 41.85
C GLY A 139 10.60 23.16 40.96
N VAL A 140 10.26 24.30 41.56
CA VAL A 140 9.96 25.54 40.83
C VAL A 140 11.18 26.01 40.02
N LEU A 141 12.37 26.00 40.62
CA LEU A 141 13.60 26.38 39.91
C LEU A 141 13.86 25.47 38.70
N THR A 142 13.65 24.17 38.84
CA THR A 142 13.81 23.20 37.75
C THR A 142 12.77 23.43 36.64
N ALA A 143 11.52 23.73 37.01
CA ALA A 143 10.47 24.07 36.07
C ALA A 143 10.79 25.36 35.30
N VAL A 144 11.29 26.39 35.97
CA VAL A 144 11.74 27.64 35.33
C VAL A 144 12.91 27.38 34.39
N ALA A 145 13.89 26.56 34.79
CA ALA A 145 15.01 26.19 33.93
C ALA A 145 14.53 25.48 32.65
N LEU A 146 13.59 24.54 32.76
CA LEU A 146 12.96 23.88 31.60
C LEU A 146 12.22 24.89 30.71
N LEU A 147 11.52 25.85 31.30
CA LEU A 147 10.79 26.89 30.57
C LEU A 147 11.76 27.80 29.79
N VAL A 148 12.86 28.22 30.42
CA VAL A 148 13.92 29.01 29.78
C VAL A 148 14.57 28.24 28.63
N VAL A 149 14.91 26.96 28.83
CA VAL A 149 15.44 26.09 27.76
C VAL A 149 14.43 25.99 26.61
N GLY A 150 13.14 25.85 26.91
CA GLY A 150 12.08 25.81 25.90
C GLY A 150 11.92 27.12 25.12
N VAL A 151 12.03 28.28 25.79
CA VAL A 151 11.94 29.60 25.16
C VAL A 151 13.16 29.88 24.29
N ASN A 152 14.37 29.58 24.75
CA ASN A 152 15.58 29.78 23.96
C ASN A 152 15.59 28.88 22.70
N ASN A 153 15.22 27.60 22.84
CA ASN A 153 15.08 26.70 21.69
C ASN A 153 14.00 27.13 20.68
N ARG A 154 13.03 27.98 21.07
CA ARG A 154 12.03 28.52 20.14
C ARG A 154 12.55 29.68 19.30
N HIS A 155 13.49 30.48 19.82
CA HIS A 155 13.97 31.69 19.15
C HIS A 155 15.17 31.44 18.24
N GLU A 156 15.94 30.37 18.45
CA GLU A 156 17.09 29.99 17.61
C GLU A 156 16.73 28.96 16.53
N LYS A 157 15.56 29.06 15.89
CA LYS A 157 15.28 28.19 14.75
C LYS A 157 15.96 28.72 13.50
N GLU A 158 17.08 28.09 13.18
CA GLU A 158 17.77 28.26 11.91
C GLU A 158 16.79 28.10 10.74
N PRO A 159 16.87 28.98 9.71
CA PRO A 159 16.14 28.79 8.47
C PRO A 159 16.34 27.37 7.93
N SER A 160 15.25 26.70 7.59
CA SER A 160 15.27 25.28 7.25
C SER A 160 14.33 24.92 6.13
N VAL A 161 14.69 23.89 5.38
CA VAL A 161 13.83 23.23 4.40
C VAL A 161 13.60 21.79 4.82
N ALA A 162 12.33 21.42 4.91
CA ALA A 162 11.93 20.04 5.06
C ALA A 162 11.53 19.45 3.71
N THR A 163 12.01 18.26 3.42
CA THR A 163 11.72 17.57 2.15
C THR A 163 11.22 16.16 2.43
N VAL A 164 10.07 15.80 1.86
CA VAL A 164 9.59 14.42 1.90
C VAL A 164 9.34 13.94 0.49
N GLN A 165 9.94 12.80 0.16
CA GLN A 165 10.03 12.33 -1.22
C GLN A 165 9.56 10.89 -1.35
N LEU A 166 8.90 10.61 -2.48
CA LEU A 166 8.64 9.29 -3.01
C LEU A 166 9.52 9.11 -4.24
N ILE A 167 10.41 8.11 -4.19
CA ILE A 167 11.27 7.69 -5.29
C ILE A 167 10.69 6.39 -5.84
N ASP A 168 9.96 6.48 -6.95
CA ASP A 168 9.37 5.34 -7.67
C ASP A 168 10.33 4.87 -8.77
N ALA A 169 11.08 3.80 -8.49
CA ALA A 169 12.03 3.23 -9.45
C ALA A 169 11.28 2.51 -10.58
N LEU A 170 11.61 2.81 -11.83
CA LEU A 170 10.88 2.25 -12.96
C LEU A 170 11.46 0.89 -13.38
N PRO A 171 10.61 -0.12 -13.66
CA PRO A 171 11.10 -1.45 -13.97
C PRO A 171 11.82 -1.48 -15.33
N GLY A 172 13.06 -2.00 -15.31
CA GLY A 172 13.84 -2.29 -16.52
C GLY A 172 14.46 -1.07 -17.22
N VAL A 173 14.41 0.11 -16.60
CA VAL A 173 15.02 1.35 -17.10
C VAL A 173 15.88 1.99 -16.02
N ASP A 174 16.78 2.89 -16.42
CA ASP A 174 17.71 3.56 -15.51
C ASP A 174 17.14 4.91 -15.04
N ASP A 175 15.81 4.96 -14.89
CA ASP A 175 15.06 6.16 -14.52
C ASP A 175 14.21 5.89 -13.27
N ALA A 176 14.00 6.93 -12.46
CA ALA A 176 13.03 6.93 -11.37
C ALA A 176 12.14 8.16 -11.44
N ASN A 177 10.89 8.02 -11.03
CA ASN A 177 10.01 9.15 -10.80
C ASN A 177 10.18 9.62 -9.37
N LEU A 178 10.47 10.91 -9.21
CA LEU A 178 10.60 11.58 -7.93
C LEU A 178 9.40 12.52 -7.76
N THR A 179 8.59 12.28 -6.74
CA THR A 179 7.50 13.16 -6.34
C THR A 179 7.71 13.54 -4.90
N GLY A 180 7.52 14.80 -4.53
CA GLY A 180 7.71 15.19 -3.14
C GLY A 180 7.06 16.49 -2.73
N GLY A 181 7.00 16.63 -1.42
CA GLY A 181 6.58 17.84 -0.73
C GLY A 181 7.80 18.54 -0.13
N LEU A 182 7.77 19.86 -0.21
CA LEU A 182 8.71 20.75 0.44
C LEU A 182 7.93 21.59 1.44
N ALA A 183 8.55 21.82 2.59
CA ALA A 183 8.18 22.91 3.45
C ALA A 183 9.42 23.77 3.68
N PHE A 184 9.19 25.06 3.70
CA PHE A 184 10.19 26.10 3.78
C PHE A 184 9.91 26.90 5.04
N PHE A 185 10.93 27.13 5.87
CA PHE A 185 10.84 27.97 7.05
C PHE A 185 11.94 29.02 7.08
N SER A 186 11.54 30.28 7.18
CA SER A 186 12.44 31.38 7.54
C SER A 186 11.72 32.31 8.51
N PRO A 187 12.37 32.72 9.61
CA PRO A 187 11.83 33.72 10.52
C PRO A 187 11.75 35.12 9.90
N GLU A 188 12.55 35.39 8.86
CA GLU A 188 12.60 36.69 8.18
C GLU A 188 12.19 36.55 6.71
N SER A 189 11.51 37.57 6.17
CA SER A 189 11.20 37.64 4.74
C SER A 189 12.49 37.74 3.94
N ALA A 190 12.70 36.78 3.05
CA ALA A 190 13.87 36.75 2.16
C ALA A 190 13.45 36.37 0.74
N ASP A 191 14.28 36.76 -0.24
CA ASP A 191 14.20 36.25 -1.61
C ASP A 191 14.78 34.83 -1.62
N TRP A 192 13.99 33.86 -2.08
CA TRP A 192 14.44 32.47 -2.11
C TRP A 192 14.67 32.01 -3.54
N LYS A 193 15.73 31.23 -3.71
CA LYS A 193 16.02 30.54 -4.97
C LYS A 193 15.44 29.13 -4.89
N LEU A 194 14.52 28.87 -5.82
CA LEU A 194 13.97 27.54 -6.07
C LEU A 194 14.21 27.24 -7.54
N GLN A 195 15.16 26.34 -7.80
CA GLN A 195 15.57 26.00 -9.16
C GLN A 195 15.93 24.51 -9.28
N SER A 196 16.05 24.02 -10.51
CA SER A 196 16.50 22.67 -10.84
C SER A 196 17.32 22.72 -12.13
N HIS A 197 18.31 21.83 -12.21
CA HIS A 197 19.10 21.58 -13.42
C HIS A 197 18.83 20.21 -14.03
N GLN A 198 17.93 19.42 -13.44
CA GLN A 198 17.72 18.01 -13.77
C GLN A 198 16.27 17.74 -14.19
N GLY A 199 15.61 18.72 -14.81
CA GLY A 199 14.22 18.59 -15.23
C GLY A 199 13.23 18.76 -14.08
N GLY A 200 12.02 18.29 -14.35
CA GLY A 200 10.91 18.36 -13.42
C GLY A 200 10.32 19.77 -13.30
N ARG A 201 9.54 19.97 -12.23
CA ARG A 201 8.96 21.26 -11.86
C ARG A 201 8.62 21.25 -10.37
N SER A 202 8.88 22.36 -9.69
CA SER A 202 8.34 22.64 -8.35
C SER A 202 7.33 23.78 -8.42
N THR A 203 6.22 23.65 -7.70
CA THR A 203 5.18 24.66 -7.61
C THR A 203 4.97 25.02 -6.14
N PRO A 204 5.32 26.24 -5.70
CA PRO A 204 5.03 26.69 -4.35
C PRO A 204 3.53 26.94 -4.16
N ASP A 205 3.05 26.85 -2.93
CA ASP A 205 1.72 27.33 -2.56
C ASP A 205 1.63 28.83 -2.85
N MET A 206 0.63 29.22 -3.62
CA MET A 206 0.41 30.59 -4.08
C MET A 206 -0.57 31.37 -3.20
N ALA A 207 -1.07 30.77 -2.11
CA ALA A 207 -1.95 31.45 -1.17
C ALA A 207 -1.25 32.61 -0.45
N GLY A 208 -1.97 33.73 -0.23
CA GLY A 208 -1.47 34.90 0.51
C GLY A 208 -0.37 35.66 -0.23
N LEU A 209 -0.39 35.53 -1.54
CA LEU A 209 0.66 35.96 -2.45
C LEU A 209 0.00 36.68 -3.65
N GLU A 210 -1.21 37.22 -3.43
CA GLU A 210 -1.97 37.97 -4.43
C GLU A 210 -1.30 39.32 -4.72
N GLY A 211 -1.35 39.77 -5.98
CA GLY A 211 -0.85 41.10 -6.38
C GLY A 211 0.66 41.22 -6.61
N GLN A 212 1.44 40.15 -6.41
CA GLN A 212 2.87 40.12 -6.77
C GLN A 212 3.10 39.40 -8.09
N THR A 213 4.03 39.93 -8.91
CA THR A 213 4.45 39.28 -10.16
C THR A 213 5.54 38.26 -9.86
N ARG A 214 5.28 36.99 -10.21
CA ARG A 214 6.25 35.90 -10.13
C ARG A 214 6.48 35.34 -11.52
N ARG A 215 7.70 34.89 -11.79
CA ARG A 215 8.05 34.34 -13.09
C ARG A 215 8.69 32.98 -12.90
N LEU A 216 8.09 31.96 -13.49
CA LEU A 216 8.76 30.69 -13.74
C LEU A 216 9.51 30.84 -15.06
N VAL A 217 10.83 30.73 -15.01
CA VAL A 217 11.69 30.61 -16.19
C VAL A 217 11.98 29.13 -16.38
N TRP A 218 11.69 28.58 -17.55
CA TRP A 218 11.97 27.19 -17.90
C TRP A 218 12.58 27.17 -19.30
N ASN A 219 13.69 26.45 -19.46
CA ASN A 219 14.33 26.23 -20.75
C ASN A 219 14.10 24.79 -21.28
N ASP A 220 14.42 24.59 -22.56
CA ASP A 220 14.24 23.31 -23.25
C ASP A 220 15.23 22.22 -22.77
N MET A 221 16.21 22.58 -21.94
CA MET A 221 17.21 21.65 -21.37
C MET A 221 16.80 21.09 -20.00
N GLY A 222 15.57 21.36 -19.56
CA GLY A 222 15.08 20.89 -18.27
C GLY A 222 15.52 21.72 -17.08
N GLU A 223 16.15 22.88 -17.29
CA GLU A 223 16.45 23.79 -16.21
C GLU A 223 15.30 24.76 -15.99
N TRP A 224 14.93 24.97 -14.73
CA TRP A 224 13.91 25.93 -14.38
C TRP A 224 14.27 26.66 -13.09
N SER A 225 13.83 27.91 -12.98
CA SER A 225 13.99 28.75 -11.78
C SER A 225 12.73 29.58 -11.55
N TRP A 226 12.39 29.79 -10.28
CA TRP A 226 11.44 30.81 -9.89
C TRP A 226 12.17 32.13 -9.61
N ASP A 227 11.80 33.16 -10.36
CA ASP A 227 12.24 34.53 -10.12
C ASP A 227 11.18 35.31 -9.32
N HIS A 228 11.66 36.20 -8.44
CA HIS A 228 10.84 37.03 -7.56
C HIS A 228 9.92 36.22 -6.63
N LEU A 229 10.40 35.08 -6.14
CA LEU A 229 9.69 34.30 -5.13
C LEU A 229 10.01 34.83 -3.73
N GLN A 230 9.14 35.70 -3.23
CA GLN A 230 9.21 36.24 -1.87
C GLN A 230 8.34 35.43 -0.91
N LEU A 231 8.92 35.08 0.24
CA LEU A 231 8.25 34.37 1.30
C LEU A 231 7.91 35.34 2.43
N GLU A 232 6.66 35.80 2.45
CA GLU A 232 6.16 36.68 3.53
C GLU A 232 5.68 35.88 4.76
N THR A 233 5.35 34.60 4.57
CA THR A 233 4.90 33.72 5.63
C THR A 233 6.10 32.98 6.24
N PRO A 234 6.17 32.83 7.58
CA PRO A 234 7.29 32.14 8.24
C PRO A 234 7.45 30.69 7.76
N GLN A 235 6.36 30.12 7.25
CA GLN A 235 6.33 28.81 6.63
C GLN A 235 5.60 28.87 5.30
N ARG A 236 6.10 28.15 4.30
CA ARG A 236 5.41 27.91 3.03
C ARG A 236 5.70 26.51 2.52
N THR A 237 4.74 25.93 1.83
CA THR A 237 4.89 24.62 1.21
C THR A 237 5.10 24.74 -0.30
N ALA A 238 5.72 23.72 -0.89
CA ALA A 238 5.77 23.53 -2.33
C ALA A 238 5.66 22.05 -2.65
N VAL A 239 5.23 21.73 -3.86
CA VAL A 239 5.20 20.35 -4.37
C VAL A 239 6.11 20.28 -5.58
N PHE A 240 6.83 19.17 -5.73
CA PHE A 240 7.70 18.99 -6.89
C PHE A 240 7.57 17.59 -7.48
N ARG A 241 7.75 17.52 -8.80
CA ARG A 241 7.79 16.28 -9.56
C ARG A 241 8.94 16.33 -10.55
N GLN A 242 9.64 15.23 -10.69
CA GLN A 242 10.82 15.13 -11.51
C GLN A 242 11.01 13.69 -11.99
N ALA A 243 11.53 13.52 -13.21
CA ALA A 243 12.10 12.25 -13.64
C ALA A 243 13.62 12.33 -13.42
N LEU A 244 14.17 11.37 -12.69
CA LEU A 244 15.57 11.29 -12.34
C LEU A 244 16.23 10.20 -13.17
N ALA A 245 17.23 10.57 -13.96
CA ALA A 245 18.15 9.61 -14.57
C ALA A 245 19.12 9.12 -13.50
N LEU A 246 19.19 7.81 -13.31
CA LEU A 246 20.02 7.16 -12.30
C LEU A 246 21.34 6.71 -12.92
N THR A 247 22.44 6.87 -12.19
CA THR A 247 23.74 6.30 -12.60
C THR A 247 23.73 4.78 -12.53
N ASP A 248 23.16 4.25 -11.44
CA ASP A 248 22.99 2.82 -11.21
C ASP A 248 21.50 2.51 -11.11
N ARG A 249 21.08 1.46 -11.82
CA ARG A 249 19.69 1.03 -11.81
C ARG A 249 19.29 0.56 -10.41
N ILE A 250 18.22 1.16 -9.89
CA ILE A 250 17.58 0.69 -8.66
C ILE A 250 16.67 -0.48 -9.03
N GLU A 251 17.07 -1.68 -8.63
CA GLU A 251 16.30 -2.90 -8.88
C GLU A 251 16.35 -3.85 -7.68
N ALA A 252 15.29 -4.65 -7.54
CA ALA A 252 15.22 -5.74 -6.61
C ALA A 252 14.87 -7.02 -7.36
N SER A 253 15.59 -8.10 -7.08
CA SER A 253 15.29 -9.44 -7.59
C SER A 253 15.05 -10.38 -6.41
N ALA A 254 14.10 -11.29 -6.54
CA ALA A 254 13.77 -12.23 -5.47
C ALA A 254 13.32 -13.58 -6.02
N THR A 255 13.53 -14.63 -5.25
CA THR A 255 13.05 -15.98 -5.55
C THR A 255 12.36 -16.58 -4.33
N PHE A 256 11.50 -17.56 -4.56
CA PHE A 256 10.88 -18.31 -3.47
C PHE A 256 11.77 -19.47 -3.05
N ASP A 257 12.04 -19.57 -1.76
CA ASP A 257 12.78 -20.67 -1.14
C ASP A 257 11.92 -21.35 -0.06
N SER A 258 12.49 -22.34 0.65
CA SER A 258 11.77 -23.07 1.70
C SER A 258 11.28 -22.16 2.84
N ALA A 259 11.97 -21.06 3.12
CA ALA A 259 11.64 -20.12 4.20
C ALA A 259 10.63 -19.05 3.76
N GLY A 260 10.47 -18.82 2.46
CA GLY A 260 9.53 -17.85 1.92
C GLY A 260 10.12 -17.16 0.70
N LEU A 261 10.32 -15.84 0.80
CA LEU A 261 10.90 -15.02 -0.26
C LEU A 261 12.26 -14.47 0.19
N SER A 262 13.28 -14.65 -0.64
CA SER A 262 14.60 -14.04 -0.44
C SER A 262 15.11 -13.43 -1.73
N GLY A 263 16.00 -12.44 -1.63
CA GLY A 263 16.40 -11.65 -2.79
C GLY A 263 17.62 -10.77 -2.59
N GLN A 264 17.90 -9.98 -3.62
CA GLN A 264 18.97 -9.00 -3.68
C GLN A 264 18.41 -7.65 -4.13
N PHE A 265 18.80 -6.61 -3.42
CA PHE A 265 18.59 -5.21 -3.75
C PHE A 265 19.86 -4.58 -4.32
N GLY A 266 19.72 -3.69 -5.30
CA GLY A 266 20.83 -2.95 -5.91
C GLY A 266 20.45 -1.53 -6.34
N GLY A 267 21.47 -0.74 -6.71
CA GLY A 267 21.34 0.62 -7.27
C GLY A 267 21.52 1.78 -6.28
N THR A 268 21.45 1.53 -4.98
CA THR A 268 21.81 2.51 -3.93
C THR A 268 22.38 1.78 -2.72
N ASP A 269 23.01 2.52 -1.81
CA ASP A 269 23.64 1.99 -0.59
C ASP A 269 22.57 1.40 0.35
N PRO A 270 22.48 0.05 0.49
CA PRO A 270 21.46 -0.59 1.31
C PRO A 270 21.61 -0.26 2.79
N ALA A 271 22.81 0.11 3.25
CA ALA A 271 23.07 0.43 4.65
C ALA A 271 22.37 1.73 5.11
N ARG A 272 21.92 2.56 4.15
CA ARG A 272 21.19 3.81 4.41
C ARG A 272 19.67 3.62 4.43
N LEU A 273 19.21 2.42 4.11
CA LEU A 273 17.80 2.06 4.07
C LEU A 273 17.36 1.49 5.42
N SER A 274 16.11 1.78 5.77
CA SER A 274 15.51 1.40 7.04
C SER A 274 14.02 1.10 6.85
N GLU A 275 13.43 0.38 7.80
CA GLU A 275 11.98 0.10 7.83
C GLU A 275 11.45 -0.47 6.52
N THR A 276 12.09 -1.53 6.04
CA THR A 276 11.78 -2.15 4.75
C THR A 276 10.50 -2.98 4.82
N VAL A 277 9.61 -2.76 3.86
CA VAL A 277 8.36 -3.52 3.69
C VAL A 277 8.19 -3.94 2.24
N LEU A 278 7.75 -5.16 2.04
CA LEU A 278 7.33 -5.67 0.74
C LEU A 278 5.82 -5.55 0.63
N VAL A 279 5.34 -4.92 -0.42
CA VAL A 279 3.92 -4.64 -0.63
C VAL A 279 3.44 -5.34 -1.89
N THR A 280 2.30 -6.01 -1.78
CA THR A 280 1.58 -6.62 -2.89
C THR A 280 0.15 -6.08 -2.96
N ARG A 281 -0.68 -6.58 -3.89
CA ARG A 281 -2.10 -6.21 -3.96
C ARG A 281 -2.85 -6.63 -2.71
N ASP A 282 -2.52 -7.82 -2.23
CA ASP A 282 -3.33 -8.59 -1.30
C ASP A 282 -2.73 -8.59 0.11
N GLY A 283 -1.60 -7.92 0.30
CA GLY A 283 -1.02 -7.76 1.62
C GLY A 283 0.37 -7.17 1.58
N ARG A 284 1.09 -7.38 2.69
CA ARG A 284 2.41 -6.82 2.91
C ARG A 284 3.17 -7.66 3.91
N ILE A 285 4.49 -7.61 3.79
CA ILE A 285 5.42 -8.45 4.52
C ILE A 285 6.57 -7.58 4.97
N GLY A 286 6.95 -7.66 6.24
CA GLY A 286 8.18 -7.03 6.69
C GLY A 286 9.40 -7.72 6.10
N VAL A 287 10.45 -6.94 5.86
CA VAL A 287 11.66 -7.42 5.19
C VAL A 287 12.87 -7.10 6.04
N ASP A 288 13.71 -8.11 6.25
CA ASP A 288 15.03 -7.94 6.83
C ASP A 288 16.03 -7.66 5.71
N LEU A 289 16.34 -6.38 5.47
CA LEU A 289 17.34 -5.95 4.51
C LEU A 289 18.71 -5.83 5.20
N ARG A 290 19.70 -6.54 4.66
CA ARG A 290 21.08 -6.50 5.15
C ARG A 290 21.88 -5.39 4.45
N PRO A 291 22.98 -4.90 5.06
CA PRO A 291 23.83 -3.88 4.45
C PRO A 291 24.49 -4.28 3.12
N ASP A 292 24.59 -5.58 2.82
CA ASP A 292 25.08 -6.12 1.55
C ASP A 292 24.00 -6.16 0.44
N GLY A 293 22.78 -5.72 0.75
CA GLY A 293 21.63 -5.70 -0.15
C GLY A 293 20.87 -7.03 -0.22
N HIS A 294 21.32 -8.09 0.45
CA HIS A 294 20.52 -9.30 0.57
C HIS A 294 19.32 -9.03 1.47
N PHE A 295 18.15 -9.55 1.09
CA PHE A 295 16.96 -9.43 1.91
C PHE A 295 16.17 -10.73 2.00
N SER A 296 15.45 -10.88 3.12
CA SER A 296 14.51 -11.98 3.34
C SER A 296 13.19 -11.45 3.88
N ALA A 297 12.09 -11.99 3.38
CA ALA A 297 10.77 -11.80 3.97
C ALA A 297 10.75 -12.42 5.37
N SER A 298 10.22 -11.68 6.35
CA SER A 298 10.07 -12.18 7.71
C SER A 298 8.61 -12.42 8.05
N ASN A 299 7.87 -11.40 8.48
CA ASN A 299 6.49 -11.57 8.96
C ASN A 299 5.47 -10.89 8.05
N VAL A 300 4.38 -11.58 7.75
CA VAL A 300 3.19 -11.00 7.09
C VAL A 300 2.58 -9.98 8.06
N PHE A 301 2.33 -8.78 7.58
CA PHE A 301 1.75 -7.70 8.37
C PHE A 301 0.22 -7.70 8.28
N GLY A 302 -0.42 -7.35 9.39
CA GLY A 302 -1.85 -7.05 9.42
C GLY A 302 -2.21 -5.75 8.67
N VAL A 303 -3.52 -5.55 8.47
CA VAL A 303 -4.12 -4.47 7.64
C VAL A 303 -3.72 -3.04 8.04
N ASP A 304 -3.24 -2.82 9.28
CA ASP A 304 -2.76 -1.50 9.77
C ASP A 304 -1.28 -1.50 10.23
N GLN A 305 -0.58 -2.62 10.08
CA GLN A 305 0.84 -2.73 10.44
C GLN A 305 1.77 -2.47 9.25
N TYR A 306 2.71 -1.54 9.39
CA TYR A 306 3.69 -1.22 8.34
C TYR A 306 5.15 -1.24 8.82
N VAL A 307 5.37 -1.44 10.12
CA VAL A 307 6.70 -1.39 10.76
C VAL A 307 6.85 -2.59 11.71
N GLN A 308 8.05 -3.18 11.77
CA GLN A 308 8.39 -4.33 12.63
C GLN A 308 8.76 -3.95 14.08
N ALA A 309 8.14 -2.92 14.66
CA ALA A 309 8.50 -2.43 15.99
C ALA A 309 7.31 -2.48 16.96
N GLY A 310 7.54 -2.97 18.17
CA GLY A 310 6.54 -2.98 19.25
C GLY A 310 6.33 -1.62 19.92
N LEU A 311 7.36 -0.76 19.90
CA LEU A 311 7.31 0.64 20.32
C LEU A 311 7.77 1.50 19.15
N LEU A 312 6.93 2.44 18.73
CA LEU A 312 7.22 3.35 17.62
C LEU A 312 7.73 4.68 18.18
N GLY A 313 8.91 5.12 17.72
CA GLY A 313 9.32 6.51 17.89
C GLY A 313 8.49 7.45 17.00
N ASP A 314 8.57 8.76 17.25
CA ASP A 314 7.82 9.77 16.50
C ASP A 314 8.06 9.67 14.98
N GLU A 315 9.30 9.44 14.57
CA GLU A 315 9.68 9.29 13.17
C GLU A 315 9.07 8.02 12.54
N GLN A 316 9.04 6.91 13.29
CA GLN A 316 8.44 5.66 12.83
C GLN A 316 6.91 5.76 12.73
N ASP A 317 6.27 6.48 13.66
CA ASP A 317 4.83 6.73 13.59
C ASP A 317 4.48 7.63 12.39
N ARG A 318 5.28 8.67 12.15
CA ARG A 318 5.18 9.49 10.94
C ARG A 318 5.28 8.61 9.69
N ARG A 319 6.30 7.76 9.57
CA ARG A 319 6.50 6.88 8.39
C ARG A 319 5.36 5.89 8.20
N ARG A 320 4.89 5.29 9.30
CA ARG A 320 3.71 4.42 9.32
C ARG A 320 2.47 5.08 8.74
N ARG A 321 2.21 6.36 9.07
CA ARG A 321 1.05 7.12 8.55
C ARG A 321 1.17 7.46 7.06
N MET A 322 2.41 7.54 6.54
CA MET A 322 2.65 7.85 5.13
C MET A 322 2.49 6.63 4.20
N TYR A 323 2.79 5.43 4.69
CA TYR A 323 2.67 4.20 3.89
C TYR A 323 1.31 4.00 3.22
N PRO A 324 0.14 4.11 3.92
CA PRO A 324 -1.16 3.99 3.27
C PRO A 324 -1.35 4.94 2.08
N LEU A 325 -0.88 6.19 2.22
CA LEU A 325 -1.00 7.22 1.19
C LEU A 325 -0.16 6.84 -0.04
N VAL A 326 1.12 6.49 0.18
CA VAL A 326 2.04 6.07 -0.89
C VAL A 326 1.56 4.79 -1.58
N ILE A 327 1.12 3.80 -0.81
CA ILE A 327 0.63 2.52 -1.35
C ILE A 327 -0.63 2.74 -2.17
N SER A 328 -1.56 3.59 -1.72
CA SER A 328 -2.78 3.89 -2.48
C SER A 328 -2.51 4.57 -3.82
N GLU A 329 -1.47 5.40 -3.89
CA GLU A 329 -1.03 6.04 -5.13
C GLU A 329 -0.34 5.05 -6.07
N LEU A 330 0.59 4.23 -5.56
CA LEU A 330 1.38 3.32 -6.39
C LEU A 330 0.60 2.07 -6.82
N ILE A 331 -0.22 1.51 -5.91
CA ILE A 331 -1.01 0.29 -6.08
C ILE A 331 -2.48 0.67 -6.33
N ASN A 332 -2.70 1.40 -7.42
CA ASN A 332 -4.04 1.76 -7.87
C ASN A 332 -4.69 0.65 -8.71
N ASP A 333 -5.86 0.93 -9.30
CA ASP A 333 -6.58 -0.02 -10.16
C ASP A 333 -5.80 -0.38 -11.44
N GLU A 334 -4.92 0.50 -11.90
CA GLU A 334 -4.09 0.30 -13.08
C GLU A 334 -2.79 -0.45 -12.80
N TRP A 335 -2.44 -0.64 -11.53
CA TRP A 335 -1.23 -1.35 -11.15
C TRP A 335 -1.23 -2.78 -11.66
N ASP A 336 -0.08 -3.19 -12.20
CA ASP A 336 0.07 -4.44 -12.97
C ASP A 336 0.27 -5.68 -12.09
N GLY A 337 0.32 -5.50 -10.77
CA GLY A 337 0.51 -6.56 -9.78
C GLY A 337 1.98 -6.84 -9.44
N THR A 338 2.93 -6.05 -9.95
CA THR A 338 4.36 -6.25 -9.66
C THR A 338 4.67 -5.85 -8.22
N PRO A 339 5.07 -6.77 -7.34
CA PRO A 339 5.38 -6.48 -5.94
C PRO A 339 6.39 -5.35 -5.79
N LEU A 340 6.21 -4.51 -4.77
CA LEU A 340 7.08 -3.35 -4.49
C LEU A 340 7.84 -3.56 -3.18
N LEU A 341 9.17 -3.47 -3.23
CA LEU A 341 10.00 -3.33 -2.04
C LEU A 341 10.09 -1.85 -1.70
N MET A 342 9.58 -1.47 -0.54
CA MET A 342 9.61 -0.11 -0.06
C MET A 342 10.58 0.03 1.11
N ALA A 343 11.36 1.10 1.14
CA ALA A 343 12.31 1.36 2.22
C ALA A 343 12.50 2.86 2.45
N TRP A 344 12.63 3.25 3.73
CA TRP A 344 12.86 4.64 4.15
C TRP A 344 14.35 4.96 4.24
N THR A 345 14.70 6.18 3.86
CA THR A 345 16.01 6.78 4.13
C THR A 345 15.85 8.20 4.66
N ASN A 346 16.85 8.67 5.40
CA ASN A 346 16.95 10.07 5.82
C ASN A 346 17.58 10.94 4.73
N GLU A 347 18.15 10.34 3.69
CA GLU A 347 18.76 11.08 2.60
C GLU A 347 17.70 11.60 1.64
N THR A 348 17.72 12.91 1.42
CA THR A 348 16.84 13.58 0.47
C THR A 348 17.61 13.73 -0.84
N THR A 349 17.22 12.98 -1.87
CA THR A 349 17.86 13.04 -3.19
C THR A 349 17.17 14.17 -3.94
N ASN A 350 17.68 15.38 -3.80
CA ASN A 350 17.02 16.54 -4.39
C ASN A 350 17.72 16.85 -5.71
N GLY A 351 17.04 16.62 -6.84
CA GLY A 351 17.41 17.26 -8.11
C GLY A 351 17.15 18.77 -8.11
N LEU A 352 16.71 19.32 -6.97
CA LEU A 352 16.46 20.73 -6.71
C LEU A 352 17.69 21.39 -6.11
N ASP A 353 18.08 22.52 -6.67
CA ASP A 353 19.04 23.41 -6.06
C ASP A 353 18.29 24.41 -5.17
N ILE A 354 18.51 24.25 -3.86
CA ILE A 354 17.88 24.99 -2.77
C ILE A 354 19.00 25.67 -1.99
N ASP A 355 18.81 26.96 -1.66
CA ASP A 355 19.79 27.80 -0.98
C ASP A 355 20.57 27.04 0.11
N GLU A 356 21.90 27.01 -0.03
CA GLU A 356 22.82 26.29 0.87
C GLU A 356 22.74 26.75 2.33
N LYS A 357 22.22 27.96 2.58
CA LYS A 357 22.04 28.50 3.92
C LYS A 357 20.92 27.81 4.71
N LEU A 358 20.02 27.09 4.02
CA LEU A 358 18.90 26.41 4.65
C LEU A 358 19.32 25.05 5.19
N LYS A 359 19.09 24.82 6.48
CA LYS A 359 19.24 23.50 7.08
C LYS A 359 18.26 22.53 6.44
N ARG A 360 18.77 21.40 5.91
CA ARG A 360 17.96 20.38 5.25
C ARG A 360 17.56 19.29 6.23
N VAL A 361 16.27 18.97 6.28
CA VAL A 361 15.71 17.86 7.05
C VAL A 361 14.66 17.14 6.20
N GLY A 362 14.37 15.88 6.49
CA GLY A 362 13.41 15.15 5.68
C GLY A 362 13.55 13.65 5.72
N ALA A 363 12.75 12.99 4.88
CA ALA A 363 12.79 11.56 4.68
C ALA A 363 12.38 11.24 3.23
N SER A 364 12.96 10.20 2.67
CA SER A 364 12.59 9.68 1.36
C SER A 364 12.19 8.23 1.48
N VAL A 365 11.16 7.83 0.74
CA VAL A 365 10.78 6.43 0.59
C VAL A 365 11.08 5.98 -0.84
N TYR A 366 11.88 4.93 -0.96
CA TYR A 366 12.04 4.20 -2.20
C TYR A 366 10.87 3.24 -2.38
N ALA A 367 10.35 3.15 -3.60
CA ALA A 367 9.45 2.10 -4.04
C ALA A 367 10.08 1.41 -5.24
N VAL A 368 10.48 0.16 -5.06
CA VAL A 368 11.31 -0.57 -6.02
C VAL A 368 10.59 -1.83 -6.49
N PRO A 369 10.35 -1.99 -7.80
CA PRO A 369 9.69 -3.18 -8.32
C PRO A 369 10.57 -4.41 -8.11
N VAL A 370 9.98 -5.46 -7.56
CA VAL A 370 10.67 -6.73 -7.31
C VAL A 370 10.42 -7.67 -8.47
N ARG A 371 11.50 -8.05 -9.16
CA ARG A 371 11.49 -9.09 -10.19
C ARG A 371 11.50 -10.45 -9.51
N LEU A 372 10.41 -11.20 -9.66
CA LEU A 372 10.33 -12.58 -9.17
C LEU A 372 10.98 -13.54 -10.17
N GLU A 373 12.01 -14.25 -9.71
CA GLU A 373 12.75 -15.24 -10.46
C GLU A 373 12.31 -16.66 -10.08
N ARG A 374 12.25 -17.53 -11.09
CA ARG A 374 11.86 -18.94 -10.89
C ARG A 374 12.92 -19.66 -10.06
N PRO A 375 12.53 -20.37 -8.98
CA PRO A 375 13.47 -21.17 -8.22
C PRO A 375 14.11 -22.26 -9.08
N ALA A 376 15.30 -22.72 -8.69
CA ALA A 376 16.02 -23.77 -9.42
C ALA A 376 15.17 -25.06 -9.54
N PRO A 377 15.32 -25.84 -10.62
CA PRO A 377 14.62 -27.12 -10.76
C PRO A 377 14.92 -28.05 -9.57
N GLY A 378 13.88 -28.65 -9.00
CA GLY A 378 13.99 -29.47 -7.79
C GLY A 378 14.09 -28.69 -6.48
N ALA A 379 14.10 -27.35 -6.49
CA ALA A 379 14.09 -26.57 -5.25
C ALA A 379 12.71 -26.61 -4.58
N GLU A 380 12.73 -26.63 -3.25
CA GLU A 380 11.53 -26.41 -2.42
C GLU A 380 11.26 -24.91 -2.31
N PHE A 381 9.98 -24.55 -2.24
CA PHE A 381 9.55 -23.18 -2.13
C PHE A 381 8.35 -23.04 -1.20
N THR A 382 8.21 -21.85 -0.63
CA THR A 382 7.06 -21.41 0.15
C THR A 382 6.57 -20.07 -0.41
N VAL A 383 5.29 -20.00 -0.78
CA VAL A 383 4.61 -18.79 -1.23
C VAL A 383 3.80 -18.20 -0.08
N PRO A 384 4.18 -17.03 0.46
CA PRO A 384 3.41 -16.34 1.49
C PRO A 384 2.05 -15.83 0.97
N ALA A 385 1.08 -15.66 1.87
CA ALA A 385 -0.28 -15.25 1.51
C ALA A 385 -0.40 -13.96 0.68
N PRO A 386 0.40 -12.91 0.90
CA PRO A 386 0.35 -11.71 0.07
C PRO A 386 0.68 -11.94 -1.42
N PHE A 387 1.30 -13.07 -1.77
CA PHE A 387 1.61 -13.43 -3.16
C PHE A 387 0.55 -14.32 -3.81
N LEU A 388 -0.56 -14.61 -3.12
CA LEU A 388 -1.62 -15.49 -3.60
C LEU A 388 -2.92 -14.72 -3.77
N PRO A 389 -3.03 -13.88 -4.83
CA PRO A 389 -4.28 -13.19 -5.14
C PRO A 389 -5.40 -14.20 -5.32
N PHE A 390 -6.55 -13.91 -4.72
CA PHE A 390 -7.72 -14.76 -4.84
C PHE A 390 -8.96 -13.98 -5.27
N ARG A 391 -9.86 -14.69 -5.96
CA ARG A 391 -11.15 -14.14 -6.39
C ARG A 391 -12.27 -15.13 -6.14
N LEU A 392 -13.46 -14.59 -5.92
CA LEU A 392 -14.68 -15.37 -5.91
C LEU A 392 -14.92 -15.94 -7.32
N VAL A 393 -15.20 -17.23 -7.40
CA VAL A 393 -15.58 -17.92 -8.63
C VAL A 393 -16.85 -18.71 -8.41
N ASP A 394 -17.60 -18.96 -9.47
CA ASP A 394 -18.65 -19.96 -9.44
C ASP A 394 -18.05 -21.36 -9.19
N THR A 395 -18.91 -22.28 -8.76
CA THR A 395 -18.55 -23.68 -8.51
C THR A 395 -17.69 -24.24 -9.66
N PRO A 396 -16.44 -24.67 -9.41
CA PRO A 396 -15.51 -25.05 -10.46
C PRO A 396 -15.77 -26.45 -11.08
N PHE A 397 -16.85 -27.13 -10.67
CA PHE A 397 -17.21 -28.49 -11.09
C PHE A 397 -18.70 -28.60 -11.49
N GLY A 398 -18.99 -29.48 -12.45
CA GLY A 398 -20.34 -29.88 -12.87
C GLY A 398 -21.06 -28.96 -13.86
N GLU A 399 -22.13 -29.48 -14.50
CA GLU A 399 -23.01 -28.72 -15.40
C GLU A 399 -23.98 -27.78 -14.67
N SER A 400 -24.23 -28.03 -13.38
CA SER A 400 -25.06 -27.18 -12.52
C SER A 400 -24.17 -26.18 -11.79
N ARG A 401 -23.91 -25.04 -12.42
CA ARG A 401 -23.26 -23.87 -11.78
C ARG A 401 -24.16 -23.36 -10.66
N THR A 402 -24.02 -23.90 -9.46
CA THR A 402 -24.62 -23.28 -8.29
C THR A 402 -23.82 -22.00 -8.03
N PRO A 403 -24.47 -20.82 -8.06
CA PRO A 403 -23.77 -19.56 -7.90
C PRO A 403 -23.15 -19.50 -6.52
N SER A 404 -21.88 -19.10 -6.45
CA SER A 404 -21.23 -18.83 -5.17
C SER A 404 -21.96 -17.68 -4.49
N SER A 405 -22.20 -17.83 -3.18
CA SER A 405 -22.70 -16.74 -2.37
C SER A 405 -21.67 -15.59 -2.36
N PRO A 406 -22.10 -14.32 -2.39
CA PRO A 406 -21.20 -13.17 -2.33
C PRO A 406 -20.68 -12.97 -0.90
N MET A 407 -19.92 -13.93 -0.40
CA MET A 407 -19.23 -13.84 0.90
C MET A 407 -18.01 -12.94 0.80
N TRP A 408 -17.39 -12.84 -0.37
CA TRP A 408 -16.23 -12.01 -0.65
C TRP A 408 -16.58 -10.95 -1.70
N ASP A 409 -16.41 -9.67 -1.36
CA ASP A 409 -16.48 -8.58 -2.33
C ASP A 409 -15.08 -8.36 -2.94
N SER A 410 -14.88 -8.81 -4.18
CA SER A 410 -13.58 -8.69 -4.86
C SER A 410 -13.20 -7.25 -5.22
N ARG A 411 -14.15 -6.30 -5.22
CA ARG A 411 -13.86 -4.88 -5.46
C ARG A 411 -13.40 -4.19 -4.18
N ARG A 412 -14.11 -4.43 -3.08
CA ARG A 412 -13.77 -3.86 -1.76
C ARG A 412 -12.67 -4.63 -1.04
N ARG A 413 -12.39 -5.87 -1.47
CA ARG A 413 -11.49 -6.83 -0.79
C ARG A 413 -11.88 -7.05 0.66
N GLU A 414 -13.18 -7.17 0.89
CA GLU A 414 -13.75 -7.36 2.21
C GLU A 414 -14.71 -8.54 2.19
N TRP A 415 -14.71 -9.27 3.30
CA TRP A 415 -15.73 -10.27 3.56
C TRP A 415 -17.04 -9.59 3.96
N ALA A 416 -18.15 -10.03 3.37
CA ALA A 416 -19.47 -9.53 3.72
C ALA A 416 -19.92 -10.11 5.08
N GLU A 417 -20.63 -9.31 5.87
CA GLU A 417 -21.35 -9.81 7.03
C GLU A 417 -22.53 -10.69 6.60
N ARG A 418 -22.73 -11.81 7.28
CA ARG A 418 -23.73 -12.84 6.93
C ARG A 418 -24.55 -13.22 8.17
N ARG A 419 -25.76 -13.70 7.90
CA ARG A 419 -26.66 -14.33 8.88
C ARG A 419 -26.94 -15.77 8.48
N ASP A 420 -27.14 -15.99 7.19
CA ASP A 420 -27.48 -17.29 6.63
C ASP A 420 -26.26 -18.13 6.28
N TYR A 421 -26.47 -19.45 6.25
CA TYR A 421 -25.53 -20.41 5.68
C TYR A 421 -25.17 -20.01 4.25
N SER A 422 -23.87 -19.84 4.01
CA SER A 422 -23.32 -19.34 2.75
C SER A 422 -22.16 -20.22 2.31
N MET A 423 -22.05 -20.39 1.00
CA MET A 423 -21.00 -21.18 0.35
C MET A 423 -20.31 -20.31 -0.70
N CYS A 424 -18.98 -20.34 -0.74
CA CYS A 424 -18.21 -19.68 -1.78
C CYS A 424 -17.02 -20.54 -2.22
N TRP A 425 -16.62 -20.39 -3.48
CA TRP A 425 -15.36 -20.91 -4.00
C TRP A 425 -14.40 -19.78 -4.28
N LEU A 426 -13.17 -19.95 -3.81
CA LEU A 426 -12.05 -19.05 -4.05
C LEU A 426 -11.08 -19.70 -5.02
N ARG A 427 -10.65 -18.92 -6.00
CA ARG A 427 -9.56 -19.28 -6.91
C ARG A 427 -8.34 -18.44 -6.57
N PHE A 428 -7.31 -19.09 -6.06
CA PHE A 428 -5.99 -18.52 -5.78
C PHE A 428 -5.10 -18.69 -7.02
N GLN A 429 -4.52 -17.60 -7.48
CA GLN A 429 -3.60 -17.62 -8.61
C GLN A 429 -2.15 -17.71 -8.11
N VAL A 430 -1.45 -18.77 -8.51
CA VAL A 430 -0.05 -19.00 -8.13
C VAL A 430 0.88 -18.06 -8.92
N PRO A 431 1.91 -17.46 -8.27
CA PRO A 431 2.87 -16.60 -8.96
C PRO A 431 3.54 -17.27 -10.16
N ALA A 432 3.80 -16.50 -11.21
CA ALA A 432 4.43 -17.01 -12.44
C ALA A 432 5.75 -17.76 -12.19
N ALA A 433 6.54 -17.30 -11.21
CA ALA A 433 7.81 -17.93 -10.81
C ALA A 433 7.65 -19.41 -10.42
N VAL A 434 6.53 -19.79 -9.79
CA VAL A 434 6.30 -21.15 -9.26
C VAL A 434 5.13 -21.87 -9.95
N ARG A 435 4.67 -21.41 -11.12
CA ARG A 435 3.68 -22.15 -11.93
C ARG A 435 4.21 -23.52 -12.36
N ASN A 436 3.28 -24.44 -12.61
CA ASN A 436 3.55 -25.83 -12.96
C ASN A 436 4.42 -26.53 -11.90
N SER A 437 4.16 -26.24 -10.62
CA SER A 437 4.84 -26.86 -9.49
C SER A 437 4.02 -27.99 -8.87
N GLU A 438 4.71 -28.83 -8.12
CA GLU A 438 4.06 -29.84 -7.27
C GLU A 438 3.91 -29.28 -5.86
N LEU A 439 2.67 -29.03 -5.43
CA LEU A 439 2.39 -28.58 -4.08
C LEU A 439 2.48 -29.76 -3.10
N THR A 440 3.12 -29.53 -1.95
CA THR A 440 3.23 -30.52 -0.87
C THR A 440 2.30 -30.19 0.28
N ASP A 441 2.11 -28.91 0.57
CA ASP A 441 1.33 -28.45 1.70
C ASP A 441 0.62 -27.13 1.38
N ALA A 442 -0.59 -26.96 1.91
CA ALA A 442 -1.30 -25.69 1.90
C ALA A 442 -1.76 -25.36 3.33
N LYS A 443 -1.17 -24.33 3.93
CA LYS A 443 -1.53 -23.85 5.26
C LYS A 443 -2.55 -22.73 5.14
N LEU A 444 -3.72 -22.95 5.72
CA LEU A 444 -4.82 -21.99 5.77
C LEU A 444 -4.96 -21.43 7.18
N VAL A 445 -5.03 -20.11 7.30
CA VAL A 445 -5.41 -19.41 8.53
C VAL A 445 -6.69 -18.64 8.25
N VAL A 446 -7.74 -18.89 9.03
CA VAL A 446 -9.02 -18.18 8.93
C VAL A 446 -9.37 -17.61 10.27
N SER A 447 -9.71 -16.32 10.32
CA SER A 447 -10.26 -15.68 11.51
C SER A 447 -11.72 -15.34 11.31
N VAL A 448 -12.57 -15.76 12.23
CA VAL A 448 -14.02 -15.55 12.18
C VAL A 448 -14.46 -14.69 13.37
N ALA A 449 -15.31 -13.69 13.10
CA ALA A 449 -15.99 -12.90 14.13
C ALA A 449 -17.49 -13.14 14.09
N GLY A 450 -18.11 -13.20 15.27
CA GLY A 450 -19.52 -13.48 15.45
C GLY A 450 -19.85 -14.98 15.53
N PRO A 451 -21.09 -15.34 15.88
CA PRO A 451 -21.50 -16.73 16.08
C PRO A 451 -21.71 -17.45 14.73
N VAL A 452 -20.73 -18.24 14.31
CA VAL A 452 -20.87 -19.22 13.23
C VAL A 452 -21.10 -20.58 13.85
N ILE A 453 -22.17 -21.30 13.51
CA ILE A 453 -22.43 -22.64 14.07
C ILE A 453 -21.48 -23.69 13.48
N GLN A 454 -21.24 -23.61 12.17
CA GLN A 454 -20.36 -24.55 11.49
C GLN A 454 -19.61 -23.86 10.36
N MET A 455 -18.33 -24.20 10.22
CA MET A 455 -17.52 -23.83 9.07
C MET A 455 -16.84 -25.06 8.48
N GLU A 456 -16.83 -25.15 7.16
CA GLU A 456 -16.24 -26.25 6.42
C GLU A 456 -15.33 -25.71 5.32
N VAL A 457 -14.20 -26.37 5.14
CA VAL A 457 -13.23 -26.09 4.09
C VAL A 457 -13.22 -27.27 3.13
N PHE A 458 -13.32 -26.99 1.84
CA PHE A 458 -13.30 -27.99 0.78
C PHE A 458 -12.10 -27.80 -0.12
N GLY A 459 -11.41 -28.90 -0.43
CA GLY A 459 -10.46 -28.97 -1.54
C GLY A 459 -11.14 -29.51 -2.79
N LEU A 460 -10.46 -29.40 -3.93
CA LEU A 460 -10.90 -30.01 -5.18
C LEU A 460 -10.00 -31.21 -5.50
N ALA A 461 -10.55 -32.42 -5.39
CA ALA A 461 -9.83 -33.63 -5.81
C ALA A 461 -9.86 -33.76 -7.34
N ASN A 462 -8.78 -34.27 -7.93
CA ASN A 462 -8.63 -34.44 -9.38
C ASN A 462 -8.86 -33.12 -10.16
N ALA A 463 -8.39 -32.00 -9.62
CA ALA A 463 -8.62 -30.68 -10.20
C ALA A 463 -8.10 -30.61 -11.65
N GLY A 464 -8.87 -29.98 -12.54
CA GLY A 464 -8.53 -29.88 -13.98
C GLY A 464 -8.94 -31.09 -14.82
N THR A 465 -9.58 -32.10 -14.23
CA THR A 465 -10.20 -33.23 -14.95
C THR A 465 -11.72 -33.13 -14.95
N PRO A 466 -12.43 -33.82 -15.88
CA PRO A 466 -13.90 -33.90 -15.85
C PRO A 466 -14.48 -34.55 -14.59
N THR A 467 -13.64 -35.27 -13.83
CA THR A 467 -13.99 -35.96 -12.58
C THR A 467 -13.63 -35.15 -11.33
N ALA A 468 -13.44 -33.84 -11.46
CA ALA A 468 -13.14 -32.98 -10.33
C ALA A 468 -14.32 -32.97 -9.33
N GLU A 469 -14.05 -33.28 -8.07
CA GLU A 469 -15.06 -33.37 -7.02
C GLU A 469 -14.65 -32.61 -5.76
N PRO A 470 -15.60 -31.92 -5.09
CA PRO A 470 -15.31 -31.26 -3.83
C PRO A 470 -15.14 -32.30 -2.72
N VAL A 471 -14.02 -32.23 -2.00
CA VAL A 471 -13.74 -33.11 -0.87
C VAL A 471 -13.60 -32.25 0.38
N LEU A 472 -14.30 -32.64 1.45
CA LEU A 472 -14.21 -31.96 2.74
C LEU A 472 -12.78 -32.12 3.28
N ALA A 473 -12.08 -31.00 3.42
CA ALA A 473 -10.72 -30.95 3.94
C ALA A 473 -10.71 -30.78 5.46
N GLU A 474 -11.58 -29.91 6.00
CA GLU A 474 -11.66 -29.63 7.44
C GLU A 474 -13.06 -29.13 7.84
N ARG A 475 -13.47 -29.39 9.09
CA ARG A 475 -14.74 -28.91 9.67
C ARG A 475 -14.53 -28.39 11.10
N TRP A 476 -15.00 -27.18 11.36
CA TRP A 476 -15.09 -26.59 12.69
C TRP A 476 -16.55 -26.39 13.12
N ASN A 477 -16.82 -26.68 14.39
CA ASN A 477 -18.11 -26.37 15.04
C ASN A 477 -17.90 -25.18 15.97
N ASP A 478 -18.81 -24.22 15.93
CA ASP A 478 -18.77 -22.96 16.67
C ASP A 478 -17.44 -22.15 16.52
N PRO A 479 -16.87 -21.98 15.29
CA PRO A 479 -15.59 -21.31 15.13
C PRO A 479 -15.68 -19.81 15.43
N VAL A 480 -14.91 -19.36 16.43
CA VAL A 480 -14.74 -17.96 16.80
C VAL A 480 -13.25 -17.70 17.05
N GLY A 481 -12.71 -16.65 16.42
CA GLY A 481 -11.29 -16.33 16.48
C GLY A 481 -10.50 -16.96 15.33
N ALA A 482 -9.20 -17.11 15.52
CA ALA A 482 -8.27 -17.60 14.51
C ALA A 482 -8.13 -19.13 14.56
N HIS A 483 -8.34 -19.78 13.43
CA HIS A 483 -8.18 -21.20 13.20
C HIS A 483 -7.11 -21.44 12.15
N THR A 484 -6.23 -22.41 12.38
CA THR A 484 -5.16 -22.80 11.45
C THR A 484 -5.30 -24.27 11.11
N PHE A 485 -5.19 -24.59 9.83
CA PHE A 485 -5.27 -25.96 9.31
C PHE A 485 -4.28 -26.11 8.15
N THR A 486 -3.73 -27.31 7.97
CA THR A 486 -2.78 -27.61 6.88
C THR A 486 -3.31 -28.79 6.07
N ILE A 487 -3.46 -28.57 4.76
CA ILE A 487 -3.78 -29.61 3.78
C ILE A 487 -2.46 -30.22 3.33
N SER A 488 -2.26 -31.52 3.60
CA SER A 488 -1.12 -32.30 3.09
C SER A 488 -1.56 -33.44 2.16
N ASP A 489 -2.87 -33.60 1.94
CA ASP A 489 -3.39 -34.59 0.98
C ASP A 489 -3.11 -34.14 -0.45
N ARG A 490 -2.24 -34.88 -1.15
CA ARG A 490 -1.84 -34.62 -2.54
C ARG A 490 -3.02 -34.58 -3.50
N ALA A 491 -4.10 -35.31 -3.22
CA ALA A 491 -5.29 -35.28 -4.08
C ALA A 491 -5.95 -33.90 -4.10
N LEU A 492 -5.85 -33.13 -3.00
CA LEU A 492 -6.44 -31.80 -2.83
C LEU A 492 -5.50 -30.66 -3.18
N LEU A 493 -4.22 -30.97 -3.45
CA LEU A 493 -3.14 -30.01 -3.72
C LEU A 493 -2.83 -29.86 -5.22
N SER A 494 -3.72 -30.33 -6.10
CA SER A 494 -3.54 -30.21 -7.55
C SER A 494 -3.82 -28.80 -8.04
N LEU A 495 -2.94 -28.27 -8.89
CA LEU A 495 -3.12 -27.00 -9.61
C LEU A 495 -3.87 -27.22 -10.93
N VAL A 496 -4.97 -26.50 -11.13
CA VAL A 496 -5.70 -26.47 -12.40
C VAL A 496 -4.86 -25.70 -13.42
N GLU A 497 -4.63 -26.34 -14.57
CA GLU A 497 -3.76 -25.81 -15.63
C GLU A 497 -2.36 -25.41 -15.12
N GLY A 498 -1.91 -25.98 -14.00
CA GLY A 498 -0.64 -25.66 -13.36
C GLY A 498 -0.53 -24.23 -12.79
N GLN A 499 -1.63 -23.50 -12.64
CA GLN A 499 -1.60 -22.09 -12.21
C GLN A 499 -2.61 -21.73 -11.12
N ASP A 500 -3.76 -22.41 -11.07
CA ASP A 500 -4.85 -22.01 -10.19
C ASP A 500 -5.10 -23.07 -9.11
N PHE A 501 -5.18 -22.63 -7.85
CA PHE A 501 -5.54 -23.45 -6.69
C PHE A 501 -6.95 -23.07 -6.20
N TYR A 502 -7.80 -24.05 -5.94
CA TYR A 502 -9.20 -23.82 -5.58
C TYR A 502 -9.49 -24.26 -4.15
N LEU A 503 -10.23 -23.42 -3.43
CA LEU A 503 -10.69 -23.70 -2.07
C LEU A 503 -12.17 -23.33 -1.93
N GLY A 504 -12.98 -24.25 -1.43
CA GLY A 504 -14.36 -24.00 -1.07
C GLY A 504 -14.49 -23.66 0.41
N LEU A 505 -15.33 -22.70 0.76
CA LEU A 505 -15.65 -22.34 2.14
C LEU A 505 -17.17 -22.35 2.32
N HIS A 506 -17.65 -23.13 3.28
CA HIS A 506 -19.02 -23.05 3.76
C HIS A 506 -19.03 -22.55 5.19
N ALA A 507 -19.92 -21.64 5.52
CA ALA A 507 -20.07 -21.17 6.89
C ALA A 507 -21.52 -20.77 7.20
N GLY A 508 -21.95 -21.03 8.44
CA GLY A 508 -23.26 -20.66 8.99
C GLY A 508 -23.99 -21.85 9.62
N ASP A 509 -25.32 -21.77 9.72
CA ASP A 509 -26.15 -22.87 10.23
C ASP A 509 -26.71 -23.75 9.10
N PRO A 510 -26.19 -24.98 8.89
CA PRO A 510 -26.67 -25.86 7.83
C PRO A 510 -28.12 -26.33 8.04
N ASN A 511 -28.63 -26.29 9.28
CA ASN A 511 -29.97 -26.73 9.62
C ASN A 511 -31.00 -25.58 9.67
N ARG A 512 -30.57 -24.34 9.41
CA ARG A 512 -31.40 -23.12 9.49
C ARG A 512 -32.32 -23.12 10.73
N ARG A 513 -31.80 -23.44 11.92
CA ARG A 513 -32.59 -23.46 13.16
C ARG A 513 -32.85 -22.01 13.58
N PRO A 514 -34.09 -21.48 13.42
CA PRO A 514 -34.39 -20.10 13.79
C PRO A 514 -34.33 -19.87 15.31
N ASP A 515 -34.28 -20.96 16.08
CA ASP A 515 -34.44 -20.99 17.53
C ASP A 515 -33.15 -20.62 18.29
N LEU A 516 -31.97 -20.73 17.64
CA LEU A 516 -30.67 -20.35 18.20
C LEU A 516 -30.26 -18.92 17.80
N THR A 517 -30.91 -18.33 16.80
CA THR A 517 -30.66 -16.96 16.32
C THR A 517 -31.70 -15.95 16.82
N ARG A 518 -32.85 -16.41 17.32
CA ARG A 518 -33.76 -15.61 18.16
C ARG A 518 -33.57 -15.97 19.62
N LYS A 519 -33.02 -15.07 20.43
CA LYS A 519 -33.32 -15.12 21.87
C LYS A 519 -34.85 -15.08 22.00
N THR A 520 -35.43 -16.12 22.58
CA THR A 520 -36.81 -16.11 23.08
C THR A 520 -36.99 -14.88 23.95
N SER A 521 -37.72 -13.88 23.45
CA SER A 521 -38.24 -12.81 24.29
C SER A 521 -39.07 -13.47 25.39
N PRO A 522 -38.82 -13.20 26.68
CA PRO A 522 -39.74 -13.61 27.72
C PRO A 522 -41.09 -12.96 27.40
N THR A 523 -42.14 -13.78 27.40
CA THR A 523 -43.53 -13.35 27.27
C THR A 523 -43.78 -12.13 28.17
N PRO A 524 -44.13 -10.95 27.64
CA PRO A 524 -44.43 -9.81 28.50
C PRO A 524 -45.81 -10.04 29.12
N ALA A 525 -45.81 -10.42 30.39
CA ALA A 525 -46.99 -10.22 31.23
C ALA A 525 -47.13 -8.71 31.50
N ASN A 526 -48.12 -8.10 30.84
CA ASN A 526 -48.72 -6.79 31.09
C ASN A 526 -47.82 -5.53 31.02
N PRO A 527 -48.14 -4.53 30.17
CA PRO A 527 -47.36 -3.30 30.08
C PRO A 527 -47.82 -2.28 31.16
N ALA A 528 -46.88 -1.80 31.96
CA ALA A 528 -46.98 -0.48 32.57
C ALA A 528 -46.16 0.50 31.71
N PRO A 529 -46.65 1.71 31.41
CA PRO A 529 -45.93 2.66 30.58
C PRO A 529 -44.86 3.35 31.43
N ASN A 530 -43.60 3.27 31.01
CA ASN A 530 -42.60 4.22 31.46
C ASN A 530 -41.74 4.70 30.27
N PRO A 531 -41.42 6.00 30.16
CA PRO A 531 -40.76 6.58 29.00
C PRO A 531 -39.26 6.71 29.25
N ALA A 532 -38.44 6.14 28.37
CA ALA A 532 -37.08 6.62 28.06
C ALA A 532 -36.51 5.76 26.94
N GLY A 533 -36.52 6.30 25.72
CA GLY A 533 -35.86 5.69 24.57
C GLY A 533 -34.35 5.80 24.73
N THR A 534 -33.68 4.66 24.90
CA THR A 534 -32.24 4.48 24.57
C THR A 534 -31.80 3.01 24.46
N ALA A 535 -32.71 2.03 24.33
CA ALA A 535 -32.34 0.60 24.35
C ALA A 535 -32.55 -0.18 23.03
N GLU A 536 -33.16 0.42 22.00
CA GLU A 536 -33.53 -0.34 20.78
C GLU A 536 -32.44 -0.45 19.70
N LEU A 537 -31.24 0.11 19.92
CA LEU A 537 -30.15 0.09 18.93
C LEU A 537 -28.98 -0.87 19.25
N GLU A 538 -28.96 -1.53 20.41
CA GLU A 538 -27.89 -2.50 20.75
C GLU A 538 -28.27 -3.98 20.57
N GLU A 539 -29.55 -4.33 20.41
CA GLU A 539 -29.98 -5.73 20.53
C GLU A 539 -30.02 -6.55 19.21
N ILE A 540 -29.72 -5.93 18.05
CA ILE A 540 -29.78 -6.58 16.71
C ILE A 540 -28.41 -7.10 16.21
N LYS A 541 -27.30 -6.81 16.90
CA LYS A 541 -25.94 -7.24 16.46
C LYS A 541 -25.55 -8.69 16.83
N SER A 542 -26.44 -9.48 17.44
CA SER A 542 -26.08 -10.77 18.06
C SER A 542 -26.13 -12.02 17.16
N SER A 543 -26.54 -11.91 15.89
CA SER A 543 -26.68 -13.08 14.98
C SER A 543 -25.90 -12.96 13.67
N GLN A 544 -25.04 -11.97 13.54
CA GLN A 544 -24.20 -11.77 12.35
C GLN A 544 -22.81 -12.34 12.56
N TRP A 545 -22.29 -12.98 11.52
CA TRP A 545 -20.92 -13.45 11.47
C TRP A 545 -20.21 -12.96 10.22
N ARG A 546 -18.88 -12.91 10.26
CA ARG A 546 -18.04 -12.52 9.14
C ARG A 546 -16.66 -13.16 9.28
N ILE A 547 -16.09 -13.60 8.16
CA ILE A 547 -14.66 -13.92 8.09
C ILE A 547 -13.89 -12.60 8.16
N VAL A 548 -13.11 -12.38 9.21
CA VAL A 548 -12.32 -11.16 9.36
C VAL A 548 -11.04 -11.24 8.54
N HIS A 549 -10.47 -12.44 8.46
CA HIS A 549 -9.16 -12.66 7.87
C HIS A 549 -9.08 -14.03 7.22
N LEU A 550 -8.39 -14.11 6.08
CA LEU A 550 -8.07 -15.37 5.42
C LEU A 550 -6.66 -15.27 4.82
N GLU A 551 -5.77 -16.18 5.21
CA GLU A 551 -4.44 -16.33 4.66
C GLU A 551 -4.24 -17.76 4.17
N LEU A 552 -3.71 -17.89 2.96
CA LEU A 552 -3.26 -19.16 2.41
C LEU A 552 -1.75 -19.08 2.18
N GLN A 553 -1.00 -20.05 2.67
CA GLN A 553 0.41 -20.24 2.34
C GLN A 553 0.54 -21.56 1.61
N LEU A 554 1.25 -21.56 0.48
CA LEU A 554 1.49 -22.76 -0.32
C LEU A 554 2.96 -23.16 -0.25
N THR A 555 3.23 -24.42 0.00
CA THR A 555 4.57 -24.99 -0.03
C THR A 555 4.61 -26.09 -1.09
N GLY A 556 5.74 -26.19 -1.80
CA GLY A 556 5.88 -27.15 -2.88
C GLY A 556 7.29 -27.28 -3.39
N LYS A 557 7.42 -27.97 -4.53
CA LYS A 557 8.68 -28.23 -5.21
C LYS A 557 8.59 -27.91 -6.69
N ILE A 558 9.63 -27.29 -7.24
CA ILE A 558 9.76 -27.14 -8.69
C ILE A 558 10.09 -28.52 -9.27
N PRO A 559 9.38 -29.00 -10.31
CA PRO A 559 9.70 -30.26 -10.95
C PRO A 559 11.16 -30.28 -11.38
N ALA A 560 11.83 -31.42 -11.21
CA ALA A 560 13.17 -31.59 -11.76
C ALA A 560 13.11 -31.36 -13.27
N ALA A 561 14.13 -30.70 -13.83
CA ALA A 561 14.22 -30.54 -15.27
C ALA A 561 14.20 -31.94 -15.90
N ASN A 562 13.19 -32.21 -16.75
CA ASN A 562 13.15 -33.47 -17.46
C ASN A 562 14.24 -33.43 -18.54
N PRO A 563 15.30 -34.24 -18.46
CA PRO A 563 16.39 -34.21 -19.43
C PRO A 563 15.93 -34.51 -20.88
N ASP A 564 14.73 -35.10 -21.04
CA ASP A 564 14.18 -35.51 -22.34
C ASP A 564 13.19 -34.50 -22.97
N ARG A 565 12.95 -33.33 -22.35
CA ARG A 565 12.15 -32.24 -22.94
C ARG A 565 12.93 -30.92 -22.91
N PRO A 566 13.42 -30.43 -24.07
CA PRO A 566 14.18 -29.18 -24.17
C PRO A 566 13.34 -27.93 -23.88
#